data_AF-A0A915CJS6-F1
#
_entry.id   AF-A0A915CJS6-F1
#
_cell.length_a   1.000
_cell.length_b   1.000
_cell.length_c   1.000
_cell.angle_alpha   90.00
_cell.angle_beta   90.00
_cell.angle_gamma   90.00
#
_symmetry.space_group_name_H-M   'P 1'
#
loop_
_entity.id
_entity.type
_entity.pdbx_description
1 polymer ?
#
loop_
_entity_poly.entity_id
_entity_poly.type
_entity_poly.pdbx_seq_one_letter_code
_entity_poly.pdbx_strand_id
1 'polypeptide(L)'
;MSLRDAYRHMASRRPLVRPNIGFWRQLISFEQEVRRTKGSVKLVILSGQLIPDVYASAQNSEEVGNQSTRSHSSNTHKFMPSLEPLPELLEAAA
;
A
#
# COMPACT_ATOMS: atom_id res chain seq x y z
N MET A 1 14.82 -2.80 16.82
CA MET A 1 13.99 -3.63 15.91
C MET A 1 14.18 -3.14 14.48
N SER A 2 14.38 -4.01 13.48
CA SER A 2 14.44 -3.58 12.06
C SER A 2 13.04 -3.38 11.48
N LEU A 3 12.92 -2.68 10.35
CA LEU A 3 11.65 -2.55 9.61
C LEU A 3 11.09 -3.92 9.24
N ARG A 4 11.97 -4.85 8.82
CA ARG A 4 11.59 -6.25 8.54
C ARG A 4 11.00 -6.93 9.78
N ASP A 5 11.67 -6.84 10.92
CA ASP A 5 11.20 -7.47 12.17
C ASP A 5 9.89 -6.84 12.64
N ALA A 6 9.80 -5.51 12.56
CA ALA A 6 8.62 -4.75 12.91
C ALA A 6 7.41 -5.17 12.07
N TYR A 7 7.61 -5.25 10.76
CA TYR A 7 6.59 -5.71 9.83
C TYR A 7 6.16 -7.15 10.15
N ARG A 8 7.09 -8.09 10.36
CA ARG A 8 6.77 -9.49 10.70
C ARG A 8 5.99 -9.60 12.01
N HIS A 9 6.36 -8.82 13.02
CA HIS A 9 5.66 -8.79 14.31
C HIS A 9 4.24 -8.24 14.21
N MET A 10 4.04 -7.26 13.33
CA MET A 10 2.72 -6.69 13.06
C MET A 10 1.87 -7.64 12.19
N ALA A 11 2.46 -8.24 11.15
CA ALA A 11 1.81 -9.19 10.26
C ALA A 11 1.38 -10.47 10.99
N SER A 12 2.12 -10.93 12.00
CA SER A 12 1.71 -12.10 12.81
C SER A 12 0.41 -11.88 13.58
N ARG A 13 0.06 -10.63 13.88
CA ARG A 13 -1.21 -10.26 14.55
C ARG A 13 -2.27 -9.78 13.58
N ARG A 14 -1.86 -9.15 12.47
CA ARG A 14 -2.75 -8.61 11.44
C ARG A 14 -2.24 -9.02 10.06
N PRO A 15 -2.54 -10.26 9.61
CA PRO A 15 -1.99 -10.82 8.36
C PRO A 15 -2.40 -10.04 7.09
N LEU A 16 -3.52 -9.33 7.15
CA LEU A 16 -4.04 -8.54 6.02
C LEU A 16 -3.35 -7.19 5.83
N VAL A 17 -2.44 -6.77 6.73
CA VAL A 17 -1.78 -5.47 6.58
C VAL A 17 -0.81 -5.51 5.40
N ARG A 18 -1.14 -4.71 4.37
CA ARG A 18 -0.31 -4.50 3.19
C ARG A 18 -0.16 -3.01 2.91
N PRO A 19 0.92 -2.37 3.37
CA PRO A 19 1.20 -0.99 3.00
C PRO A 19 1.35 -0.86 1.48
N ASN A 20 0.94 0.28 0.93
CA ASN A 20 1.20 0.60 -0.47
C ASN A 20 2.70 0.88 -0.70
N ILE A 21 3.11 0.90 -1.97
CA ILE A 21 4.53 1.07 -2.34
C ILE A 21 5.09 2.42 -1.90
N GLY A 22 4.30 3.49 -1.88
CA GLY A 22 4.70 4.80 -1.37
C GLY A 22 5.05 4.73 0.12
N PHE A 23 4.20 4.11 0.94
CA PHE A 23 4.48 3.90 2.36
C PHE A 23 5.73 3.04 2.56
N TRP A 24 5.94 1.99 1.77
CA TRP A 24 7.16 1.21 1.87
C TRP A 24 8.42 2.03 1.61
N ARG A 25 8.41 2.89 0.59
CA ARG A 25 9.54 3.80 0.32
C ARG A 25 9.80 4.71 1.53
N GLN A 26 8.76 5.31 2.09
CA GLN A 26 8.88 6.19 3.26
C GLN A 26 9.43 5.43 4.48
N LEU A 27 8.91 4.24 4.77
CA LEU A 27 9.37 3.41 5.89
C LEU A 27 10.83 2.97 5.72
N ILE A 28 11.24 2.62 4.51
CA ILE A 28 12.62 2.24 4.18
C ILE A 28 13.55 3.45 4.37
N SER A 29 13.17 4.64 3.91
CA SER A 29 13.94 5.87 4.12
C SER A 29 14.06 6.20 5.61
N PHE A 30 12.95 6.15 6.34
CA PHE A 30 12.93 6.39 7.78
C PHE A 30 13.85 5.43 8.55
N GLU A 31 13.84 4.14 8.20
CA GLU A 31 14.75 3.17 8.82
C GLU A 31 16.23 3.55 8.59
N GLN A 32 16.58 3.93 7.36
CA GLN A 32 17.95 4.31 6.99
C GLN A 32 18.40 5.58 7.73
N GLU A 33 17.52 6.57 7.87
CA GLU A 33 17.80 7.82 8.58
C GLU A 33 17.99 7.60 10.08
N VAL A 34 17.10 6.85 10.72
CA VAL A 34 17.13 6.61 12.18
C VAL A 34 18.28 5.71 12.57
N ARG A 35 18.54 4.65 11.79
CA ARG A 35 19.54 3.63 12.15
C ARG A 35 20.91 3.91 11.56
N ARG A 36 21.02 4.82 10.58
CA ARG A 36 22.26 5.10 9.82
C ARG A 36 22.85 3.83 9.19
N THR A 37 21.99 2.88 8.83
CA THR A 37 22.36 1.61 8.18
C THR A 37 21.60 1.45 6.87
N LYS A 38 22.00 0.49 6.04
CA LYS A 38 21.19 0.08 4.88
C LYS A 38 19.82 -0.42 5.34
N GLY A 39 18.79 -0.15 4.53
CA GLY A 39 17.42 -0.61 4.79
C GLY A 39 17.34 -2.14 4.83
N SER A 40 16.58 -2.66 5.78
CA SER A 40 16.37 -4.10 5.99
C SER A 40 15.35 -4.70 5.03
N VAL A 41 14.51 -3.87 4.38
CA VAL A 41 13.53 -4.26 3.36
C VAL A 41 13.95 -3.64 2.03
N LYS A 42 13.84 -4.40 0.94
CA LYS A 42 14.18 -3.94 -0.42
C LYS A 42 12.96 -4.07 -1.32
N LEU A 43 12.82 -3.16 -2.27
CA LEU A 43 11.81 -3.27 -3.32
C LEU A 43 12.41 -4.05 -4.50
N VAL A 44 11.74 -5.12 -4.92
CA VAL A 44 12.14 -6.03 -5.99
C VAL A 44 11.04 -6.08 -7.04
N ILE A 45 11.41 -6.28 -8.30
CA ILE A 45 10.45 -6.48 -9.39
C ILE A 45 10.17 -7.99 -9.48
N LEU A 46 8.92 -8.38 -9.28
CA LEU A 46 8.46 -9.76 -9.46
C LEU A 46 7.27 -9.74 -10.42
N SER A 47 7.36 -10.53 -11.50
CA SER A 47 6.30 -10.64 -12.52
C SER A 47 5.81 -9.29 -13.06
N GLY A 48 6.72 -8.33 -13.25
CA GLY A 48 6.42 -6.99 -13.74
C GLY A 48 5.90 -5.99 -12.70
N GLN A 49 5.71 -6.41 -11.44
CA GLN A 49 5.23 -5.55 -10.35
C GLN A 49 6.35 -5.26 -9.34
N LEU A 50 6.45 -4.00 -8.90
CA LEU A 50 7.38 -3.61 -7.84
C LEU A 50 6.78 -3.94 -6.47
N ILE A 51 7.41 -4.86 -5.74
CA ILE A 51 6.95 -5.35 -4.43
C ILE A 51 8.07 -5.33 -3.39
N PRO A 52 7.77 -5.23 -2.09
CA PRO A 52 8.73 -5.50 -1.02
C PRO A 52 9.21 -6.96 -1.02
N ASP A 53 10.49 -7.18 -0.79
CA ASP A 53 11.13 -8.50 -0.73
C ASP A 53 10.55 -9.40 0.38
N VAL A 54 10.03 -8.81 1.45
CA VAL A 54 9.29 -9.52 2.52
C VAL A 54 8.00 -10.19 2.03
N TYR A 55 7.46 -9.80 0.87
CA TYR A 55 6.32 -10.49 0.25
C TYR A 55 6.77 -11.65 -0.63
N ALA A 56 7.93 -11.56 -1.27
CA ALA A 56 8.44 -12.60 -2.16
C ALA A 56 8.69 -13.91 -1.39
N SER A 57 9.20 -13.83 -0.15
CA SER A 57 9.44 -15.02 0.69
C SER A 57 8.16 -15.74 1.12
N ALA A 58 7.00 -15.07 1.13
CA ALA A 58 5.74 -15.69 1.54
C ALA A 58 5.10 -16.52 0.40
N GLN A 59 5.35 -16.15 -0.86
CA GLN A 59 4.73 -16.80 -2.03
C GLN A 59 5.22 -18.23 -2.26
N ASN A 60 6.39 -18.62 -1.73
CA ASN A 60 6.92 -19.99 -1.85
C ASN A 60 6.13 -21.04 -1.05
N SER A 61 5.18 -20.62 -0.21
CA SER A 61 4.41 -21.51 0.68
C SER A 61 2.97 -21.74 0.23
N GLU A 62 2.46 -20.94 -0.71
CA GLU A 62 1.02 -20.83 -1.02
C GLU A 62 0.79 -20.79 -2.55
N GLU A 63 1.35 -21.75 -3.30
CA GLU A 63 0.93 -21.99 -4.69
C GLU A 63 -0.25 -22.96 -4.77
N VAL A 64 -1.40 -22.64 -4.15
CA VAL A 64 -2.71 -23.15 -4.58
C VAL A 64 -3.77 -22.11 -4.22
N GLY A 65 -4.17 -21.27 -5.16
CA GLY A 65 -5.33 -20.40 -4.97
C GLY A 65 -5.29 -19.14 -5.81
N ASN A 66 -5.81 -19.27 -7.04
CA ASN A 66 -6.22 -18.17 -7.92
C ASN A 66 -6.67 -16.93 -7.14
N GLN A 67 -5.84 -15.90 -7.09
CA GLN A 67 -6.29 -14.53 -6.86
C GLN A 67 -5.71 -13.66 -7.94
N SER A 68 -6.51 -13.52 -8.99
CA SER A 68 -6.42 -12.48 -10.00
C SER A 68 -6.14 -11.15 -9.29
N THR A 69 -4.88 -10.71 -9.28
CA THR A 69 -4.52 -9.41 -8.75
C THR A 69 -5.13 -8.39 -9.70
N ARG A 70 -6.26 -7.80 -9.29
CA ARG A 70 -6.85 -6.64 -9.95
C ARG A 70 -5.78 -5.58 -10.07
N SER A 71 -5.21 -5.44 -11.26
CA SER A 71 -4.41 -4.31 -11.65
C SER A 71 -5.20 -3.05 -11.30
N HIS A 72 -4.71 -2.26 -10.35
CA HIS A 72 -5.06 -0.85 -10.30
C HIS A 72 -4.38 -0.21 -11.51
N SER A 73 -4.95 -0.45 -12.68
CA SER A 73 -4.83 0.49 -13.78
C SER A 73 -5.32 1.81 -13.21
N SER A 74 -4.45 2.81 -13.19
CA SER A 74 -4.80 4.20 -12.93
C SER A 74 -5.69 4.68 -14.07
N ASN A 75 -6.86 4.06 -14.23
CA ASN A 75 -7.94 4.58 -15.02
C ASN A 75 -8.61 5.59 -14.11
N THR A 76 -8.06 6.80 -14.12
CA THR A 76 -8.64 7.97 -13.48
C THR A 76 -9.94 8.31 -14.20
N HIS A 77 -10.96 7.48 -14.00
CA HIS A 77 -12.33 7.96 -14.08
C HIS A 77 -12.43 9.01 -12.99
N LYS A 78 -12.19 10.27 -13.40
CA LYS A 78 -12.41 11.46 -12.57
C LYS A 78 -13.76 11.24 -11.91
N PHE A 79 -13.77 11.32 -10.58
CA PHE A 79 -15.01 11.21 -9.81
C PHE A 79 -16.03 12.18 -10.41
N MET A 80 -17.08 11.63 -11.02
CA MET A 80 -18.19 12.41 -11.56
C MET A 80 -19.34 12.27 -10.55
N PRO A 81 -19.71 13.33 -9.82
CA PRO A 81 -20.89 13.27 -8.97
C PRO A 81 -22.12 12.99 -9.85
N SER A 82 -22.93 12.02 -9.46
CA SER A 82 -24.13 11.61 -10.20
C SER A 82 -25.28 12.62 -10.06
N LEU A 83 -25.14 13.58 -9.16
CA LEU A 83 -26.14 14.59 -8.86
C LEU A 83 -25.58 15.98 -9.12
N GLU A 84 -26.41 16.83 -9.72
CA GLU A 84 -26.15 18.25 -9.87
C GLU A 84 -26.12 18.92 -8.48
N PRO A 85 -25.13 19.78 -8.18
CA PRO A 85 -25.12 20.56 -6.94
C PRO A 85 -26.33 21.48 -6.93
N LEU A 86 -27.23 21.30 -5.96
CA LEU A 86 -28.36 22.20 -5.80
C LEU A 86 -27.84 23.60 -5.45
N PRO A 87 -28.31 24.66 -6.13
CA PRO A 87 -28.01 26.02 -5.73
C PRO A 87 -28.55 26.23 -4.31
N GLU A 88 -27.70 26.81 -3.44
CA GLU A 88 -28.09 27.24 -2.11
C GLU A 88 -29.16 28.32 -2.25
N LEU A 89 -30.44 27.94 -2.15
CA LEU A 89 -31.54 28.90 -2.12
C LEU A 89 -31.43 29.65 -0.79
N LEU A 90 -30.83 30.84 -0.87
CA LEU A 90 -30.83 31.81 0.21
C LEU A 90 -32.26 32.35 0.37
N GLU A 91 -33.12 31.59 1.02
CA GLU A 91 -34.37 32.11 1.57
C GLU A 91 -34.04 32.84 2.87
N ALA A 92 -33.32 33.96 2.72
CA ALA A 92 -33.20 34.96 3.76
C ALA A 92 -34.51 35.79 3.76
N ALA A 93 -35.57 35.20 4.31
CA ALA A 93 -36.75 35.95 4.71
C ALA A 93 -36.47 36.62 6.05
N ALA A 94 -36.29 37.94 6.04
CA ALA A 94 -36.45 38.82 7.19
C ALA A 94 -36.99 40.17 6.70
#